data_AF-A0A183BS94-F1
#
_entry.id   AF-A0A183BS94-F1
#
_cell.length_a   1.000
_cell.length_b   1.000
_cell.length_c   1.000
_cell.angle_alpha   90.00
_cell.angle_beta   90.00
_cell.angle_gamma   90.00
#
_symmetry.space_group_name_H-M   'P 1'
#
loop_
_entity.id
_entity.type
_entity.pdbx_description
1 polymer ?
#
loop_
_entity_poly.entity_id
_entity_poly.type
_entity_poly.pdbx_seq_one_letter_code
_entity_poly.pdbx_strand_id
1 'polypeptide(L)'
;MPWGEMNNNGLEMTWLRQHPRVLSLPWRANVRRSEKANVVDAIVAGVRLSVLGEEDAAADAESTEHRRQWNNFFAESVPSFSAKERREWLTSLDGVCVASESPFNSRDNIDLAKQFGAKFVVTPRGGANDEEICVACEERSIVLIHTANTQTMR
;
A
#
# COMPACT_ATOMS: atom_id res chain seq x y z
N MET A 1 -8.67 19.20 -5.90
CA MET A 1 -8.57 17.73 -5.89
C MET A 1 -8.08 17.32 -4.52
N PRO A 2 -8.84 16.57 -3.72
CA PRO A 2 -8.41 16.17 -2.39
C PRO A 2 -7.30 15.12 -2.45
N TRP A 3 -6.39 15.17 -1.48
CA TRP A 3 -5.21 14.32 -1.29
C TRP A 3 -5.44 12.79 -1.21
N GLY A 4 -6.67 12.30 -1.42
CA GLY A 4 -7.03 10.88 -1.38
C GLY A 4 -6.69 10.08 -2.64
N GLU A 5 -6.26 10.72 -3.73
CA GLU A 5 -5.99 10.04 -5.02
C GLU A 5 -4.51 10.09 -5.47
N MET A 6 -3.61 10.70 -4.69
CA MET A 6 -2.19 10.78 -5.07
C MET A 6 -1.30 10.03 -4.08
N ASN A 7 -0.82 8.86 -4.52
CA ASN A 7 0.45 8.24 -4.11
C ASN A 7 0.55 7.46 -2.78
N ASN A 8 -0.48 6.71 -2.38
CA ASN A 8 -0.30 5.62 -1.39
C ASN A 8 -0.31 4.19 -1.97
N ASN A 9 -0.38 4.07 -3.30
CA ASN A 9 -0.30 2.77 -3.98
C ASN A 9 0.94 1.98 -3.55
N GLY A 10 2.10 2.63 -3.33
CA GLY A 10 3.33 1.94 -2.95
C GLY A 10 3.25 1.22 -1.60
N LEU A 11 2.86 1.92 -0.54
CA LEU A 11 2.77 1.36 0.81
C LEU A 11 1.66 0.32 0.90
N GLU A 12 0.47 0.65 0.39
CA GLU A 12 -0.68 -0.25 0.40
C GLU A 12 -0.39 -1.52 -0.39
N MET A 13 0.19 -1.41 -1.59
CA MET A 13 0.56 -2.59 -2.39
C MET A 13 1.64 -3.41 -1.68
N THR A 14 2.65 -2.76 -1.09
CA THR A 14 3.72 -3.47 -0.38
C THR A 14 3.18 -4.22 0.83
N TRP A 15 2.25 -3.62 1.58
CA TRP A 15 1.63 -4.26 2.74
C TRP A 15 0.68 -5.38 2.35
N LEU A 16 -0.13 -5.21 1.31
CA LEU A 16 -1.02 -6.26 0.79
C LEU A 16 -0.24 -7.47 0.23
N ARG A 17 0.99 -7.29 -0.26
CA ARG A 17 1.87 -8.42 -0.63
C ARG A 17 2.24 -9.30 0.58
N GLN A 18 2.23 -8.76 1.79
CA GLN A 18 2.49 -9.49 3.02
C GLN A 18 1.25 -10.22 3.56
N HIS A 19 0.09 -10.08 2.90
CA HIS A 19 -1.12 -10.75 3.34
C HIS A 19 -0.93 -12.29 3.32
N PRO A 20 -1.36 -13.03 4.36
CA PRO A 20 -1.17 -14.48 4.45
C PRO A 20 -1.62 -15.23 3.20
N ARG A 21 -2.75 -14.83 2.62
CA ARG A 21 -3.26 -15.39 1.35
C ARG A 21 -2.32 -15.21 0.16
N VAL A 22 -1.59 -14.10 0.07
CA VAL A 22 -0.62 -13.84 -1.01
C VAL A 22 0.64 -14.69 -0.78
N LEU A 23 1.06 -14.82 0.47
CA LEU A 23 2.20 -15.65 0.84
C LEU A 23 1.93 -17.15 0.65
N SER A 24 0.68 -17.59 0.84
CA SER A 24 0.24 -18.98 0.73
C SER A 24 -0.44 -19.32 -0.61
N LEU A 25 -0.14 -18.57 -1.69
CA LEU A 25 -0.77 -18.84 -2.99
C LEU A 25 -0.38 -20.23 -3.53
N PRO A 26 -1.35 -21.03 -4.01
CA PRO A 26 -1.12 -22.38 -4.50
C PRO A 26 -0.55 -22.36 -5.93
N TRP A 27 0.71 -21.96 -6.06
CA TRP A 27 1.41 -21.88 -7.35
C TRP A 27 1.59 -23.26 -7.99
N ARG A 28 1.41 -23.36 -9.31
CA ARG A 28 1.88 -24.53 -10.07
C ARG A 28 3.42 -24.57 -10.13
N ALA A 29 3.99 -25.77 -10.24
CA ALA A 29 5.44 -25.97 -10.25
C ALA A 29 6.16 -25.25 -11.40
N ASN A 30 5.47 -24.97 -12.51
CA ASN A 30 6.07 -24.49 -13.75
C ASN A 30 6.11 -22.95 -13.87
N VAL A 31 5.65 -22.22 -12.85
CA VAL A 31 5.53 -20.75 -12.92
C VAL A 31 6.86 -20.08 -12.54
N ARG A 32 7.35 -19.20 -13.40
CA ARG A 32 8.62 -18.47 -13.19
C ARG A 32 8.46 -17.40 -12.12
N ARG A 33 9.56 -17.06 -11.43
CA ARG A 33 9.55 -16.02 -10.37
C ARG A 33 9.04 -14.66 -10.87
N SER A 34 9.39 -14.26 -12.08
CA SER A 34 8.92 -13.01 -12.70
C SER A 34 7.41 -13.01 -12.93
N GLU A 35 6.86 -14.13 -13.38
CA GLU A 35 5.41 -14.30 -13.59
C GLU A 35 4.68 -14.27 -12.25
N LYS A 36 5.20 -14.93 -11.21
CA LYS A 36 4.64 -14.87 -9.86
C LYS A 36 4.54 -13.43 -9.35
N ALA A 37 5.61 -12.63 -9.53
CA ALA A 37 5.61 -11.23 -9.11
C ALA A 37 4.53 -10.42 -9.83
N ASN A 38 4.43 -10.54 -11.16
CA ASN A 38 3.42 -9.82 -11.94
C ASN A 38 1.98 -10.23 -11.55
N VAL A 39 1.76 -11.53 -11.31
CA VAL A 39 0.46 -12.04 -10.89
C VAL A 39 0.08 -11.55 -9.49
N VAL A 40 1.02 -11.54 -8.54
CA VAL A 40 0.80 -10.96 -7.21
C VAL A 40 0.46 -9.48 -7.31
N ASP A 41 1.15 -8.74 -8.18
CA ASP A 41 0.89 -7.32 -8.39
C ASP A 41 -0.50 -7.08 -8.95
N ALA A 42 -0.95 -7.93 -9.89
CA ALA A 42 -2.31 -7.89 -10.42
C ALA A 42 -3.38 -8.20 -9.35
N ILE A 43 -3.15 -9.21 -8.50
CA ILE A 43 -4.06 -9.54 -7.37
C ILE A 43 -4.18 -8.35 -6.43
N VAL A 44 -3.04 -7.77 -6.04
CA VAL A 44 -2.95 -6.69 -5.05
C VAL A 44 -3.45 -5.36 -5.63
N ALA A 45 -3.22 -5.08 -6.91
CA ALA A 45 -3.77 -3.90 -7.57
C ALA A 45 -5.30 -3.93 -7.67
N GLY A 46 -5.94 -5.09 -7.42
CA GLY A 46 -7.39 -5.22 -7.52
C GLY A 46 -7.88 -5.21 -8.96
N VAL A 47 -7.00 -5.49 -9.93
CA VAL A 47 -7.41 -5.80 -11.30
C VAL A 47 -8.34 -7.01 -11.19
N ARG A 48 -9.65 -6.78 -11.41
CA ARG A 48 -10.69 -7.80 -11.35
C ARG A 48 -10.43 -8.86 -12.42
N LEU A 49 -9.56 -9.82 -12.12
CA LEU A 49 -9.50 -11.11 -12.76
C LEU A 49 -10.30 -12.08 -11.87
N SER A 50 -11.62 -11.87 -11.77
CA SER A 50 -12.46 -12.82 -11.04
C SER A 50 -12.60 -14.10 -11.86
N VAL A 51 -12.32 -15.22 -11.21
CA VAL A 51 -12.59 -16.59 -11.70
C VAL A 51 -14.01 -17.05 -11.31
N LEU A 52 -14.72 -16.28 -10.49
CA LEU A 52 -16.11 -16.51 -10.13
C LEU A 52 -16.99 -15.49 -10.87
N GLY A 53 -17.88 -16.02 -11.71
CA GLY A 53 -18.70 -15.28 -12.66
C GLY A 53 -19.89 -14.53 -12.05
N GLU A 54 -20.65 -13.92 -12.96
CA GLU A 54 -21.87 -13.12 -12.76
C GLU A 54 -21.52 -11.74 -12.15
N GLU A 55 -21.24 -10.70 -12.94
CA GLU A 55 -22.28 -9.77 -13.41
C GLU A 55 -21.90 -8.97 -14.68
N ASP A 56 -20.68 -9.10 -15.21
CA ASP A 56 -20.28 -8.43 -16.45
C ASP A 56 -20.41 -9.39 -17.65
N ALA A 57 -21.66 -9.72 -18.01
CA ALA A 57 -22.01 -10.51 -19.20
C ALA A 57 -21.80 -9.73 -20.52
N ALA A 58 -20.78 -8.88 -20.57
CA ALA A 58 -20.34 -8.12 -21.74
C ALA A 58 -18.81 -8.09 -21.74
N ALA A 59 -18.17 -9.26 -21.83
CA ALA A 59 -16.72 -9.35 -21.84
C ALA A 59 -16.25 -9.99 -23.14
N ASP A 60 -15.56 -9.17 -23.95
CA ASP A 60 -14.92 -9.50 -25.21
C ASP A 60 -14.09 -10.79 -25.14
N ALA A 61 -13.87 -11.43 -26.30
CA ALA A 61 -13.10 -12.68 -26.43
C ALA A 61 -11.71 -12.61 -25.75
N GLU A 62 -11.13 -11.41 -25.64
CA GLU A 62 -9.85 -11.11 -24.96
C GLU A 62 -9.89 -11.37 -23.44
N SER A 63 -11.02 -11.12 -22.78
CA SER A 63 -11.22 -11.41 -21.35
C SER A 63 -11.22 -12.91 -21.05
N THR A 64 -11.59 -13.74 -22.02
CA THR A 64 -11.66 -15.20 -21.85
C THR A 64 -10.28 -15.86 -21.92
N GLU A 65 -9.38 -15.36 -22.77
CA GLU A 65 -8.01 -15.88 -22.86
C GLU A 65 -7.18 -15.49 -21.64
N HIS A 66 -7.30 -14.22 -21.18
CA HIS A 66 -6.64 -13.78 -19.95
C HIS A 66 -7.09 -14.58 -18.73
N ARG A 67 -8.36 -14.98 -18.66
CA ARG A 67 -8.90 -15.84 -17.60
C ARG A 67 -8.34 -17.26 -17.65
N ARG A 68 -8.13 -17.83 -18.85
CA ARG A 68 -7.49 -19.15 -19.01
C ARG A 68 -6.03 -19.12 -18.59
N GLN A 69 -5.28 -18.10 -19.00
CA GLN A 69 -3.89 -17.91 -18.61
C GLN A 69 -3.77 -17.72 -17.09
N TRP A 70 -4.69 -16.98 -16.47
CA TRP A 70 -4.75 -16.82 -15.02
C TRP A 70 -4.91 -18.15 -14.27
N ASN A 71 -5.86 -18.97 -14.72
CA ASN A 71 -6.11 -20.30 -14.15
C ASN A 71 -4.94 -21.27 -14.35
N ASN A 72 -4.03 -20.99 -15.29
CA ASN A 72 -2.84 -21.81 -15.50
C ASN A 72 -1.71 -21.54 -14.48
N PHE A 73 -1.76 -20.44 -13.73
CA PHE A 73 -0.75 -20.15 -12.70
C PHE A 73 -0.98 -20.87 -11.37
N PHE A 74 -2.24 -21.22 -11.07
CA PHE A 74 -2.63 -21.76 -9.76
C PHE A 74 -3.12 -23.21 -9.83
N ALA A 75 -2.84 -23.98 -8.79
CA ALA A 75 -3.36 -25.34 -8.62
C ALA A 75 -4.83 -25.32 -8.15
N GLU A 76 -5.21 -24.33 -7.35
CA GLU A 76 -6.58 -24.10 -6.86
C GLU A 76 -7.06 -22.69 -7.25
N SER A 77 -8.38 -22.50 -7.31
CA SER A 77 -8.96 -21.19 -7.64
C SER A 77 -8.71 -20.19 -6.50
N VAL A 78 -8.13 -19.05 -6.84
CA VAL A 78 -7.83 -17.97 -5.87
C VAL A 78 -8.85 -16.85 -6.06
N PRO A 79 -9.71 -16.56 -5.05
CA PRO A 79 -10.65 -15.45 -5.15
C PRO A 79 -9.93 -14.11 -5.06
N SER A 80 -10.50 -13.08 -5.69
CA SER A 80 -10.02 -11.69 -5.54
C SER A 80 -10.22 -11.19 -4.11
N PHE A 81 -9.39 -10.24 -3.68
CA PHE A 81 -9.58 -9.55 -2.41
C PHE A 81 -10.88 -8.75 -2.39
N SER A 82 -11.68 -8.89 -1.34
CA SER A 82 -12.84 -8.02 -1.13
C SER A 82 -12.39 -6.63 -0.67
N ALA A 83 -13.17 -5.58 -0.97
CA ALA A 83 -12.84 -4.23 -0.51
C ALA A 83 -12.80 -4.13 1.03
N LYS A 84 -13.60 -4.94 1.73
CA LYS A 84 -13.63 -5.02 3.19
C LYS A 84 -12.34 -5.63 3.74
N GLU A 85 -11.93 -6.78 3.20
CA GLU A 85 -10.71 -7.47 3.59
C GLU A 85 -9.45 -6.63 3.37
N ARG A 86 -9.38 -5.91 2.24
CA ARG A 86 -8.27 -4.96 1.98
C ARG A 86 -8.19 -3.90 3.07
N ARG A 87 -9.33 -3.31 3.44
CA ARG A 87 -9.39 -2.27 4.47
C ARG A 87 -8.98 -2.82 5.83
N GLU A 88 -9.49 -3.99 6.20
CA GLU A 88 -9.15 -4.65 7.46
C GLU A 88 -7.64 -4.93 7.56
N TRP A 89 -7.02 -5.38 6.47
CA TRP A 89 -5.57 -5.60 6.42
C TRP A 89 -4.77 -4.29 6.46
N LEU A 90 -5.22 -3.24 5.78
CA LEU A 90 -4.54 -1.94 5.82
C LEU A 90 -4.62 -1.31 7.22
N THR A 91 -5.75 -1.47 7.93
CA THR A 91 -5.91 -0.98 9.31
C THR A 91 -5.07 -1.77 10.32
N SER A 92 -4.64 -2.99 10.00
CA SER A 92 -3.77 -3.78 10.89
C SER A 92 -2.29 -3.38 10.81
N LEU A 93 -1.92 -2.50 9.87
CA LEU A 93 -0.57 -1.97 9.75
C LEU A 93 -0.24 -1.11 10.98
N ASP A 94 0.79 -1.49 11.72
CA ASP A 94 1.25 -0.77 12.91
C ASP A 94 2.79 -0.73 12.96
N GLY A 95 3.33 0.29 13.62
CA GLY A 95 4.77 0.45 13.81
C GLY A 95 5.50 1.00 12.59
N VAL A 96 4.83 1.80 11.76
CA VAL A 96 5.45 2.41 10.57
C VAL A 96 6.37 3.57 10.98
N CYS A 97 7.48 3.71 10.27
CA CYS A 97 8.37 4.85 10.37
C CYS A 97 8.27 5.66 9.07
N VAL A 98 8.02 6.96 9.20
CA VAL A 98 7.95 7.90 8.08
C VAL A 98 9.16 8.80 8.13
N ALA A 99 9.91 8.89 7.04
CA ALA A 99 11.03 9.81 6.90
C ALA A 99 10.79 10.73 5.70
N SER A 100 11.02 12.03 5.89
CA SER A 100 10.93 13.05 4.86
C SER A 100 12.26 13.78 4.71
N GLU A 101 12.64 14.13 3.49
CA GLU A 101 13.80 14.98 3.19
C GLU A 101 13.48 16.48 3.30
N SER A 102 12.20 16.83 3.40
CA SER A 102 11.71 18.21 3.57
C SER A 102 10.93 18.35 4.88
N PRO A 103 10.96 19.53 5.52
CA PRO A 103 10.16 19.80 6.72
C PRO A 103 8.67 19.65 6.42
N PHE A 104 7.91 19.15 7.39
CA PHE A 104 6.45 19.11 7.28
C PHE A 104 5.87 20.52 7.43
N ASN A 105 4.95 20.87 6.53
CA ASN A 105 4.36 22.21 6.50
C ASN A 105 3.03 22.29 7.29
N SER A 106 2.40 21.16 7.58
CA SER A 106 1.08 21.10 8.20
C SER A 106 0.88 19.84 9.06
N ARG A 107 0.05 20.00 10.09
CA ARG A 107 -0.42 18.95 11.01
C ARG A 107 -1.06 17.78 10.28
N ASP A 108 -1.77 18.03 9.18
CA ASP A 108 -2.46 17.02 8.37
C ASP A 108 -1.54 15.85 7.95
N ASN A 109 -0.25 16.12 7.75
CA ASN A 109 0.71 15.07 7.40
C ASN A 109 0.89 14.05 8.55
N ILE A 110 0.85 14.52 9.80
CA ILE A 110 0.97 13.67 10.99
C ILE A 110 -0.33 12.88 11.21
N ASP A 111 -1.48 13.50 10.94
CA ASP A 111 -2.79 12.85 10.99
C ASP A 111 -2.87 11.70 9.99
N LEU A 112 -2.41 11.94 8.76
CA LEU A 112 -2.32 10.92 7.72
C LEU A 112 -1.34 9.83 8.12
N ALA A 113 -0.14 10.19 8.58
CA ALA A 113 0.85 9.20 9.03
C ALA A 113 0.27 8.29 10.13
N LYS A 114 -0.50 8.85 11.07
CA LYS A 114 -1.16 8.07 12.13
C LYS A 114 -2.19 7.08 11.58
N GLN A 115 -2.96 7.47 10.55
CA GLN A 115 -3.93 6.58 9.90
C GLN A 115 -3.24 5.35 9.26
N PHE A 116 -1.99 5.49 8.81
CA PHE A 116 -1.17 4.38 8.31
C PHE A 116 -0.35 3.68 9.39
N GLY A 117 -0.67 3.87 10.68
CA GLY A 117 0.02 3.18 11.77
C GLY A 117 1.43 3.69 12.07
N ALA A 118 1.75 4.93 11.68
CA ALA A 118 3.05 5.51 11.99
C ALA A 118 3.22 5.72 13.50
N LYS A 119 4.38 5.29 14.00
CA LYS A 119 4.85 5.55 15.37
C LYS A 119 6.05 6.48 15.42
N PHE A 120 6.79 6.60 14.31
CA PHE A 120 8.01 7.38 14.22
C PHE A 120 7.94 8.28 12.99
N VAL A 121 8.26 9.55 13.16
CA VAL A 121 8.35 10.54 12.08
C VAL A 121 9.72 11.20 12.14
N VAL A 122 10.43 11.19 11.03
CA VAL A 122 11.76 11.79 10.87
C VAL A 122 11.68 12.89 9.83
N THR A 123 12.04 14.12 10.20
CA THR A 123 11.97 15.28 9.28
C THR A 123 13.06 16.29 9.62
N PRO A 124 13.60 17.06 8.66
CA PRO A 124 14.48 18.18 8.95
C PRO A 124 13.75 19.24 9.76
N ARG A 125 14.49 19.91 10.63
CA ARG A 125 13.99 21.13 11.30
C ARG A 125 14.04 22.32 10.33
N GLY A 126 13.12 23.27 10.48
CA GLY A 126 13.15 24.54 9.74
C GLY A 126 11.84 24.87 9.03
N GLY A 127 10.75 24.16 9.31
CA GLY A 127 9.42 24.54 8.86
C GLY A 127 8.89 25.73 9.66
N ALA A 128 8.02 26.54 9.04
CA ALA A 128 7.36 27.65 9.72
C ALA A 128 6.44 27.19 10.87
N ASN A 129 5.97 25.93 10.80
CA ASN A 129 4.99 25.34 11.71
C ASN A 129 5.56 24.19 12.55
N ASP A 130 6.89 24.13 12.75
CA ASP A 130 7.54 23.03 13.49
C ASP A 130 6.94 22.81 14.89
N GLU A 131 6.54 23.89 15.58
CA GLU A 131 5.90 23.80 16.90
C GLU A 131 4.53 23.10 16.83
N GLU A 132 3.73 23.40 15.81
CA GLU A 132 2.43 22.75 15.59
C GLU A 132 2.60 21.26 15.27
N ILE A 133 3.65 20.90 14.52
CA ILE A 133 4.00 19.51 14.22
C ILE A 133 4.42 18.76 15.48
N CYS A 134 5.23 19.37 16.35
CA CYS A 134 5.61 18.77 17.64
C CYS A 134 4.37 18.46 18.48
N VAL A 135 3.48 19.43 18.67
CA VAL A 135 2.22 19.24 19.42
C VAL A 135 1.38 18.14 18.79
N ALA A 136 1.22 18.14 17.47
CA ALA A 136 0.46 17.12 16.76
C ALA A 136 1.03 15.71 16.93
N CYS A 137 2.35 15.58 16.99
CA CYS A 137 3.04 14.31 17.22
C CYS A 137 2.83 13.82 18.67
N GLU A 138 2.96 14.70 19.66
CA GLU A 138 2.69 14.39 21.07
C GLU A 138 1.25 13.90 21.27
N GLU A 139 0.27 14.64 20.75
CA GLU A 139 -1.15 14.27 20.81
C GLU A 139 -1.45 12.89 20.21
N ARG A 140 -0.76 12.54 19.12
CA ARG A 140 -0.95 11.27 18.41
C ARG A 140 -0.04 10.15 18.92
N SER A 141 0.75 10.42 19.97
CA SER A 141 1.76 9.50 20.51
C SER A 141 2.72 9.00 19.42
N ILE A 142 3.19 9.92 18.58
CA ILE A 142 4.19 9.70 17.54
C ILE A 142 5.51 10.30 18.03
N VAL A 143 6.59 9.52 17.90
CA VAL A 143 7.94 10.00 18.20
C VAL A 143 8.45 10.80 17.01
N LEU A 144 8.65 12.10 17.21
CA LEU A 144 9.22 13.00 16.22
C LEU A 144 10.75 13.10 16.38
N ILE A 145 11.48 12.93 15.29
CA ILE A 145 12.93 13.06 15.22
C ILE A 145 13.26 14.17 14.23
N HIS A 146 13.81 15.27 14.76
CA HIS A 146 14.34 16.35 13.94
C HIS A 146 15.78 16.06 13.52
N THR A 147 16.04 16.07 12.21
CA THR A 147 17.40 15.96 11.66
C THR A 147 18.00 17.35 11.40
N ALA A 148 19.31 17.47 11.57
CA ALA A 148 20.02 18.75 11.52
C ALA A 148 20.57 19.14 10.14
N ASN A 149 20.28 18.38 9.07
CA ASN A 149 20.95 18.53 7.78
C ASN A 149 20.02 19.01 6.66
N THR A 150 20.00 20.33 6.48
CA THR A 150 19.94 20.96 5.15
C THR A 150 21.08 21.97 5.05
N GLN A 151 22.32 21.56 5.36
CA GLN A 151 23.48 22.26 4.81
C GLN A 151 23.47 22.02 3.30
N THR A 152 22.89 22.97 2.56
CA THR A 152 23.24 23.14 1.16
C THR A 152 24.73 23.48 1.16
N MET A 153 25.60 22.51 0.87
CA MET A 153 26.96 22.85 0.46
C MET A 153 26.80 23.65 -0.85
N ARG A 154 26.91 24.97 -0.74
CA ARG A 154 27.10 25.89 -1.86
C ARG A 154 28.59 26.09 -2.08
#